data_AF-A0A7L1XAV0-F1
#
_entry.id   AF-A0A7L1XAV0-F1
#
_cell.length_a   1.000
_cell.length_b   1.000
_cell.length_c   1.000
_cell.angle_alpha   90.00
_cell.angle_beta   90.00
_cell.angle_gamma   90.00
#
_symmetry.space_group_name_H-M   'P 1'
#
loop_
_entity.id
_entity.type
_entity.pdbx_description
1 polymer ?
#
loop_
_entity_poly.entity_id
_entity_poly.type
_entity_poly.pdbx_seq_one_letter_code
_entity_poly.pdbx_strand_id
1 'polypeptide(L)'
;MAVQFLRKASVWLKKRKITLLAVSCMGLFGADLSYHVFPEQTFKLLHECWSEGQPAELSQKLRGVFQDVLQDTDVQSAASYQAFAASGFQPVSAGIPWLPAGTLVGIPPNFDSTAEDSKGIVNHVVVINGKEVDWESKEGIALKEALTFSLAAQKFAIARDVVYLQNGSPIASAVVAPACLAGTFFCGKGIKLLLGLSSGHAILRSLCNLLTAAGGLMCYYVSYDAVTYHLDCKADRKAATVSKEYARGGVEFYDKILSRNRILRGLMGKQGMKMYAPSGNLFPRYWFRIKYTPYTYRRDLVVNILQELQA
;
A
#
# COMPACT_ATOMS: atom_id res chain seq x y z
N MET A 1 -13.32 -18.70 42.71
CA MET A 1 -12.35 -17.60 42.42
C MET A 1 -12.58 -16.90 41.08
N ALA A 2 -12.76 -17.63 39.96
CA ALA A 2 -12.99 -17.03 38.63
C ALA A 2 -14.19 -16.05 38.53
N VAL A 3 -15.32 -16.37 39.16
CA VAL A 3 -16.53 -15.53 39.12
C VAL A 3 -16.34 -14.18 39.84
N GLN A 4 -15.63 -14.16 40.97
CA GLN A 4 -15.32 -12.93 41.70
C GLN A 4 -14.29 -12.07 40.93
N PHE A 5 -13.31 -12.72 40.30
CA PHE A 5 -12.35 -12.05 39.42
C PHE A 5 -13.06 -11.40 38.23
N LEU A 6 -13.94 -12.12 37.53
CA LEU A 6 -14.75 -11.60 36.42
C LEU A 6 -15.65 -10.44 36.84
N ARG A 7 -16.23 -10.49 38.04
CA ARG A 7 -17.06 -9.41 38.59
C ARG A 7 -16.24 -8.16 38.92
N LYS A 8 -15.06 -8.32 39.56
CA LYS A 8 -14.11 -7.22 39.82
C LYS A 8 -13.61 -6.60 38.50
N ALA A 9 -13.24 -7.43 37.54
CA ALA A 9 -12.82 -6.99 36.20
C ALA A 9 -13.94 -6.21 35.49
N SER A 10 -15.19 -6.67 35.54
CA SER A 10 -16.34 -6.00 34.94
C SER A 10 -16.62 -4.61 35.55
N VAL A 11 -16.52 -4.47 36.88
CA VAL A 11 -16.67 -3.17 37.56
C VAL A 11 -15.52 -2.22 37.20
N TRP A 12 -14.30 -2.74 37.14
CA TRP A 12 -13.11 -1.98 36.75
C TRP A 12 -13.20 -1.49 35.29
N LEU A 13 -13.57 -2.39 34.36
CA LEU A 13 -13.85 -2.10 32.95
C LEU A 13 -14.93 -1.02 32.81
N LYS A 14 -15.99 -1.09 33.62
CA LYS A 14 -17.07 -0.09 33.60
C LYS A 14 -16.63 1.30 34.00
N LYS A 15 -15.72 1.42 34.98
CA LYS A 15 -15.19 2.71 35.45
C LYS A 15 -14.16 3.33 34.48
N ARG A 16 -13.43 2.51 33.72
CA ARG A 16 -12.30 2.96 32.87
C ARG A 16 -12.56 2.88 31.36
N LYS A 17 -13.82 2.86 30.91
CA LYS A 17 -14.16 2.67 29.48
C LYS A 17 -13.52 3.70 28.54
N ILE A 18 -13.45 4.96 28.95
CA ILE A 18 -12.84 6.03 28.13
C ILE A 18 -11.33 5.84 28.05
N THR A 19 -10.68 5.54 29.19
CA THR A 19 -9.25 5.21 29.22
C THR A 19 -8.92 4.01 28.33
N LEU A 20 -9.74 2.96 28.38
CA LEU A 20 -9.56 1.78 27.54
C LEU A 20 -9.71 2.10 26.06
N LEU A 21 -10.73 2.90 25.69
CA LEU A 21 -10.87 3.37 24.32
C LEU A 21 -9.63 4.15 23.87
N ALA A 22 -9.17 5.10 24.68
CA ALA A 22 -8.00 5.90 24.36
C ALA A 22 -6.75 5.02 24.17
N VAL A 23 -6.50 4.07 25.07
CA VAL A 23 -5.39 3.12 24.95
C VAL A 23 -5.54 2.25 23.70
N SER A 24 -6.75 1.77 23.38
CA SER A 24 -6.99 0.99 22.16
C SER A 24 -6.78 1.80 20.89
N CYS A 25 -7.25 3.05 20.83
CA CYS A 25 -7.02 3.96 19.71
C CYS A 25 -5.52 4.25 19.53
N MET A 26 -4.81 4.56 20.61
CA MET A 26 -3.35 4.77 20.57
C MET A 26 -2.61 3.51 20.13
N GLY A 27 -3.03 2.34 20.60
CA GLY A 27 -2.46 1.05 20.22
C GLY A 27 -2.66 0.74 18.73
N LEU A 28 -3.86 0.96 18.18
CA LEU A 28 -4.13 0.79 16.75
C LEU A 28 -3.31 1.77 15.91
N PHE A 29 -3.31 3.05 16.28
CA PHE A 29 -2.52 4.07 15.59
C PHE A 29 -1.02 3.72 15.60
N GLY A 30 -0.48 3.35 16.76
CA GLY A 30 0.92 2.96 16.90
C GLY A 30 1.28 1.69 16.13
N ALA A 31 0.37 0.71 16.09
CA ALA A 31 0.58 -0.53 15.32
C ALA A 31 0.64 -0.24 13.82
N ASP A 32 -0.31 0.53 13.28
CA ASP A 32 -0.36 0.87 11.85
C ASP A 32 0.80 1.79 11.44
N LEU A 33 1.29 2.65 12.34
CA LEU A 33 2.41 3.55 12.05
C LEU A 33 3.79 2.93 12.32
N SER A 34 3.85 1.79 13.01
CA SER A 34 5.10 1.20 13.51
C SER A 34 6.18 1.04 12.43
N TYR A 35 5.78 0.52 11.26
CA TYR A 35 6.70 0.29 10.15
C TYR A 35 7.07 1.57 9.37
N HIS A 36 6.37 2.68 9.63
CA HIS A 36 6.70 4.00 9.11
C HIS A 36 7.54 4.83 10.08
N VAL A 37 7.50 4.55 11.40
CA VAL A 37 8.36 5.20 12.39
C VAL A 37 9.76 4.58 12.40
N PHE A 38 9.85 3.26 12.19
CA PHE A 38 11.12 2.50 12.19
C PHE A 38 11.32 1.75 10.87
N PRO A 39 11.35 2.43 9.71
CA PRO A 39 11.31 1.79 8.40
C PRO A 39 12.54 0.91 8.12
N GLU A 40 13.72 1.26 8.64
CA GLU A 40 14.94 0.44 8.53
C GLU A 40 14.79 -0.93 9.22
N GLN A 41 14.29 -0.96 10.46
CA GLN A 41 14.21 -2.18 11.27
C GLN A 41 13.01 -3.08 10.95
N THR A 42 12.06 -2.59 10.16
CA THR A 42 10.80 -3.28 9.90
C THR A 42 10.54 -3.43 8.40
N PHE A 43 10.32 -2.32 7.71
CA PHE A 43 9.95 -2.30 6.31
C PHE A 43 11.07 -2.77 5.39
N LYS A 44 12.30 -2.26 5.58
CA LYS A 44 13.44 -2.63 4.75
C LYS A 44 13.76 -4.11 4.86
N LEU A 45 13.80 -4.66 6.07
CA LEU A 45 14.07 -6.08 6.30
C LEU A 45 13.11 -7.02 5.54
N LEU A 46 11.86 -6.60 5.33
CA LEU A 46 10.86 -7.38 4.59
C LEU A 46 10.96 -7.23 3.07
N HIS A 47 11.50 -6.10 2.61
CA HIS A 47 11.50 -5.73 1.20
C HIS A 47 12.89 -5.69 0.59
N GLU A 48 13.97 -5.84 1.33
CA GLU A 48 15.33 -5.76 0.81
C GLU A 48 15.58 -6.90 -0.18
N CYS A 49 16.21 -6.57 -1.31
CA CYS A 49 16.70 -7.56 -2.26
C CYS A 49 18.05 -8.09 -1.78
N TRP A 50 18.27 -9.39 -1.92
CA TRP A 50 19.50 -10.05 -1.52
C TRP A 50 20.12 -10.73 -2.74
N SER A 51 21.43 -10.58 -2.88
CA SER A 51 22.24 -11.25 -3.90
C SER A 51 23.48 -11.83 -3.22
N GLU A 52 23.77 -13.10 -3.46
CA GLU A 52 24.95 -13.79 -2.91
C GLU A 52 25.08 -13.69 -1.37
N GLY A 53 23.94 -13.67 -0.66
CA GLY A 53 23.92 -13.61 0.80
C GLY A 53 24.19 -12.22 1.40
N GLN A 54 24.25 -11.17 0.58
CA GLN A 54 24.35 -9.77 1.02
C GLN A 54 23.18 -8.94 0.47
N PRO A 55 22.82 -7.82 1.14
CA PRO A 55 21.88 -6.85 0.59
C PRO A 55 22.36 -6.36 -0.78
N ALA A 56 21.48 -6.41 -1.77
CA ALA A 56 21.78 -5.92 -3.10
C ALA A 56 21.88 -4.39 -3.08
N GLU A 57 22.94 -3.85 -3.68
CA GLU A 57 23.07 -2.41 -3.85
C GLU A 57 22.28 -1.91 -5.06
N LEU A 58 21.69 -0.72 -4.94
CA LEU A 58 21.16 -0.02 -6.12
C LEU A 58 22.31 0.41 -7.03
N SER A 59 22.13 0.20 -8.33
CA SER A 59 23.07 0.69 -9.34
C SER A 59 23.19 2.22 -9.31
N GLN A 60 24.30 2.72 -9.83
CA GLN A 60 24.51 4.17 -9.94
C GLN A 60 23.46 4.85 -10.84
N LYS A 61 22.96 4.13 -11.86
CA LYS A 61 21.86 4.60 -12.71
C LYS A 61 20.60 4.84 -11.88
N LEU A 62 20.15 3.86 -11.10
CA LEU A 62 18.93 3.99 -10.30
C LEU A 62 19.08 5.00 -9.16
N ARG A 63 20.26 5.13 -8.57
CA ARG A 63 20.55 6.22 -7.61
C ARG A 63 20.40 7.60 -8.27
N GLY A 64 20.91 7.76 -9.49
CA GLY A 64 20.74 8.98 -10.28
C GLY A 64 19.27 9.26 -10.60
N VAL A 65 18.52 8.27 -11.09
CA VAL A 65 17.07 8.41 -11.35
C VAL A 65 16.30 8.80 -10.08
N PHE A 66 16.66 8.22 -8.93
CA PHE A 66 16.05 8.58 -7.66
C PHE A 66 16.32 10.03 -7.28
N GLN A 67 17.57 10.49 -7.41
CA GLN A 67 17.96 11.88 -7.14
C GLN A 67 17.23 12.86 -8.06
N ASP A 68 17.15 12.57 -9.36
CA ASP A 68 16.35 13.35 -10.31
C ASP A 68 14.89 13.46 -9.85
N VAL A 69 14.28 12.35 -9.43
CA VAL A 69 12.89 12.34 -8.95
C VAL A 69 12.71 13.19 -7.70
N LEU A 70 13.64 13.14 -6.75
CA LEU A 70 13.57 14.00 -5.55
C LEU A 70 13.63 15.49 -5.93
N GLN A 71 14.45 15.84 -6.93
CA GLN A 71 14.52 17.20 -7.45
C GLN A 71 13.24 17.59 -8.21
N ASP A 72 12.78 16.74 -9.13
CA ASP A 72 11.60 16.97 -9.97
C ASP A 72 10.31 17.09 -9.14
N THR A 73 10.23 16.40 -8.00
CA THR A 73 9.06 16.43 -7.09
C THR A 73 9.13 17.51 -6.01
N ASP A 74 10.20 18.33 -5.99
CA ASP A 74 10.41 19.44 -5.05
C ASP A 74 10.21 19.02 -3.58
N VAL A 75 10.93 17.97 -3.16
CA VAL A 75 10.89 17.56 -1.74
C VAL A 75 11.62 18.57 -0.87
N GLN A 76 11.05 18.87 0.31
CA GLN A 76 11.61 19.88 1.22
C GLN A 76 13.02 19.55 1.73
N SER A 77 13.32 18.26 1.90
CA SER A 77 14.62 17.77 2.37
C SER A 77 14.96 16.47 1.67
N ALA A 78 15.77 16.51 0.62
CA ALA A 78 16.21 15.29 -0.07
C ALA A 78 16.97 14.32 0.88
N ALA A 79 17.64 14.85 1.91
CA ALA A 79 18.37 14.05 2.90
C ALA A 79 17.47 13.14 3.75
N SER A 80 16.16 13.41 3.84
CA SER A 80 15.21 12.53 4.53
C SER A 80 14.70 11.38 3.66
N TYR A 81 15.20 11.24 2.44
CA TYR A 81 14.80 10.20 1.49
C TYR A 81 16.00 9.34 1.13
N GLN A 82 15.88 8.04 1.36
CA GLN A 82 16.91 7.06 1.02
C GLN A 82 16.31 5.97 0.14
N ALA A 83 17.06 5.54 -0.86
CA ALA A 83 16.65 4.45 -1.74
C ALA A 83 17.42 3.18 -1.42
N PHE A 84 16.76 2.02 -1.57
CA PHE A 84 17.39 0.71 -1.44
C PHE A 84 16.86 -0.25 -2.52
N ALA A 85 17.57 -1.35 -2.78
CA ALA A 85 17.12 -2.35 -3.74
C ALA A 85 16.00 -3.19 -3.13
N ALA A 86 14.81 -3.16 -3.74
CA ALA A 86 13.66 -3.89 -3.23
C ALA A 86 13.41 -5.21 -3.97
N SER A 87 13.12 -6.27 -3.22
CA SER A 87 12.57 -7.52 -3.73
C SER A 87 11.14 -7.29 -4.20
N GLY A 88 10.93 -7.35 -5.50
CA GLY A 88 9.64 -7.11 -6.14
C GLY A 88 9.80 -6.57 -7.55
N PHE A 89 8.67 -6.18 -8.16
CA PHE A 89 8.61 -5.63 -9.53
C PHE A 89 7.98 -4.24 -9.58
N GLN A 90 7.73 -3.62 -8.42
CA GLN A 90 7.20 -2.26 -8.28
C GLN A 90 7.91 -1.56 -7.13
N PRO A 91 8.10 -0.24 -7.20
CA PRO A 91 8.56 0.52 -6.06
C PRO A 91 7.63 0.35 -4.86
N VAL A 92 8.24 0.37 -3.68
CA VAL A 92 7.57 0.30 -2.39
C VAL A 92 8.14 1.38 -1.48
N SER A 93 7.36 1.92 -0.56
CA SER A 93 7.84 2.99 0.30
C SER A 93 7.28 2.94 1.72
N ALA A 94 8.09 3.43 2.67
CA ALA A 94 7.67 3.65 4.05
C ALA A 94 8.51 4.74 4.70
N GLY A 95 7.91 5.45 5.65
CA GLY A 95 8.62 6.40 6.49
C GLY A 95 7.80 7.66 6.71
N ILE A 96 8.37 8.60 7.46
CA ILE A 96 7.82 9.94 7.65
C ILE A 96 8.97 10.95 7.46
N PRO A 97 8.94 11.83 6.44
CA PRO A 97 10.09 12.66 6.06
C PRO A 97 10.66 13.54 7.18
N TRP A 98 9.80 14.03 8.09
CA TRP A 98 10.21 14.91 9.18
C TRP A 98 10.62 14.17 10.46
N LEU A 99 10.59 12.83 10.48
CA LEU A 99 11.16 12.06 11.58
C LEU A 99 12.65 11.80 11.36
N PRO A 100 13.46 11.60 12.42
CA PRO A 100 14.89 11.32 12.28
C PRO A 100 15.21 10.08 11.45
N ALA A 101 14.32 9.07 11.45
CA ALA A 101 14.47 7.87 10.62
C ALA A 101 14.20 8.13 9.11
N GLY A 102 13.61 9.29 8.78
CA GLY A 102 13.30 9.70 7.41
C GLY A 102 12.36 8.73 6.70
N THR A 103 12.64 8.51 5.42
CA THR A 103 11.88 7.66 4.53
C THR A 103 12.76 6.77 3.67
N LEU A 104 12.22 5.60 3.36
CA LEU A 104 12.81 4.60 2.49
C LEU A 104 11.93 4.38 1.27
N VAL A 105 12.56 4.40 0.10
CA VAL A 105 11.96 4.03 -1.19
C VAL A 105 12.71 2.84 -1.76
N GLY A 106 12.06 1.69 -1.74
CA GLY A 106 12.56 0.47 -2.33
C GLY A 106 12.37 0.51 -3.85
N ILE A 107 13.45 0.43 -4.61
CA ILE A 107 13.44 0.44 -6.08
C ILE A 107 13.78 -0.97 -6.59
N PRO A 108 12.95 -1.56 -7.46
CA PRO A 108 13.22 -2.88 -8.01
C PRO A 108 14.46 -2.93 -8.91
N PRO A 109 15.35 -3.93 -8.77
CA PRO A 109 16.49 -4.12 -9.66
C PRO A 109 16.13 -4.28 -11.14
N ASN A 110 14.91 -4.74 -11.47
CA ASN A 110 14.49 -4.84 -12.87
C ASN A 110 14.44 -3.47 -13.59
N PHE A 111 14.44 -2.34 -12.87
CA PHE A 111 14.51 -1.02 -13.47
C PHE A 111 15.89 -0.73 -14.11
N ASP A 112 16.93 -1.49 -13.74
CA ASP A 112 18.21 -1.42 -14.45
C ASP A 112 18.11 -1.98 -15.87
N SER A 113 17.17 -2.88 -16.12
CA SER A 113 17.01 -3.52 -17.42
C SER A 113 16.54 -2.55 -18.50
N THR A 114 17.05 -2.76 -19.70
CA THR A 114 16.69 -2.06 -20.94
C THR A 114 16.11 -3.06 -21.95
N ALA A 115 15.73 -2.60 -23.14
CA ALA A 115 15.28 -3.51 -24.19
C ALA A 115 16.44 -4.40 -24.68
N GLU A 116 17.66 -3.85 -24.67
CA GLU A 116 18.88 -4.49 -25.14
C GLU A 116 19.59 -5.29 -24.04
N ASP A 117 19.48 -4.88 -22.78
CA ASP A 117 20.08 -5.55 -21.61
C ASP A 117 19.03 -5.88 -20.55
N SER A 118 18.58 -7.13 -20.52
CA SER A 118 17.60 -7.64 -19.56
C SER A 118 18.22 -8.39 -18.37
N LYS A 119 19.52 -8.25 -18.12
CA LYS A 119 20.21 -8.97 -17.05
C LYS A 119 19.59 -8.72 -15.67
N GLY A 120 19.12 -7.49 -15.41
CA GLY A 120 18.42 -7.15 -14.17
C GLY A 120 17.04 -7.80 -14.00
N ILE A 121 16.54 -8.53 -15.00
CA ILE A 121 15.33 -9.36 -14.91
C ILE A 121 15.72 -10.83 -14.89
N VAL A 122 16.56 -11.25 -15.83
CA VAL A 122 16.90 -12.66 -16.09
C VAL A 122 17.80 -13.25 -14.99
N ASN A 123 18.69 -12.45 -14.40
CA ASN A 123 19.60 -12.92 -13.37
C ASN A 123 18.93 -13.13 -12.01
N HIS A 124 17.68 -12.66 -11.84
CA HIS A 124 16.90 -12.96 -10.65
C HIS A 124 16.05 -14.19 -10.89
N VAL A 125 16.19 -15.17 -10.01
CA VAL A 125 15.40 -16.41 -10.08
C VAL A 125 13.94 -16.08 -9.78
N VAL A 126 13.12 -16.06 -10.84
CA VAL A 126 11.66 -15.90 -10.72
C VAL A 126 11.04 -17.29 -10.73
N VAL A 127 10.53 -17.71 -9.58
CA VAL A 127 9.86 -19.02 -9.43
C VAL A 127 8.35 -18.84 -9.43
N ILE A 128 7.67 -19.47 -10.38
CA ILE A 128 6.21 -19.53 -10.48
C ILE A 128 5.76 -20.98 -10.34
N ASN A 129 4.88 -21.26 -9.37
CA ASN A 129 4.39 -22.61 -9.08
C ASN A 129 5.52 -23.64 -8.87
N GLY A 130 6.62 -23.22 -8.22
CA GLY A 130 7.78 -24.09 -7.96
C GLY A 130 8.68 -24.35 -9.17
N LYS A 131 8.45 -23.66 -10.30
CA LYS A 131 9.29 -23.75 -11.50
C LYS A 131 9.88 -22.38 -11.83
N GLU A 132 11.13 -22.35 -12.22
CA GLU A 132 11.75 -21.15 -12.75
C GLU A 132 11.05 -20.75 -14.06
N VAL A 133 10.91 -19.44 -14.27
CA VAL A 133 10.38 -18.91 -15.53
C VAL A 133 11.39 -19.19 -16.64
N ASP A 134 10.92 -19.87 -17.68
CA ASP A 134 11.65 -19.99 -18.93
C ASP A 134 11.55 -18.66 -19.70
N TRP A 135 12.62 -17.87 -19.66
CA TRP A 135 12.69 -16.55 -20.29
C TRP A 135 12.67 -16.58 -21.82
N GLU A 136 12.95 -17.73 -22.44
CA GLU A 136 12.93 -17.93 -23.89
C GLU A 136 11.56 -18.42 -24.39
N SER A 137 10.69 -18.86 -23.48
CA SER A 137 9.30 -19.18 -23.81
C SER A 137 8.51 -17.94 -24.26
N LYS A 138 7.42 -18.15 -24.99
CA LYS A 138 6.53 -17.05 -25.42
C LYS A 138 6.04 -16.21 -24.24
N GLU A 139 5.64 -16.87 -23.15
CA GLU A 139 5.19 -16.21 -21.93
C GLU A 139 6.34 -15.52 -21.18
N GLY A 140 7.55 -16.10 -21.20
CA GLY A 140 8.76 -15.52 -20.63
C GLY A 140 9.19 -14.24 -21.33
N ILE A 141 9.20 -14.23 -22.67
CA ILE A 141 9.48 -13.05 -23.49
C ILE A 141 8.46 -11.95 -23.20
N ALA A 142 7.16 -12.30 -23.17
CA ALA A 142 6.10 -11.34 -22.85
C ALA A 142 6.25 -10.79 -21.43
N LEU A 143 6.63 -11.63 -20.46
CA LEU A 143 6.85 -11.21 -19.07
C LEU A 143 8.04 -10.27 -18.96
N LYS A 144 9.15 -10.60 -19.65
CA LYS A 144 10.35 -9.76 -19.73
C LYS A 144 10.01 -8.39 -20.30
N GLU A 145 9.25 -8.32 -21.39
CA GLU A 145 8.79 -7.06 -21.98
C GLU A 145 7.93 -6.22 -20.99
N ALA A 146 7.05 -6.88 -20.23
CA ALA A 146 6.23 -6.23 -19.22
C ALA A 146 7.00 -5.77 -17.97
N LEU A 147 8.24 -6.25 -17.77
CA LEU A 147 9.12 -5.90 -16.64
C LEU A 147 10.21 -4.90 -17.00
N THR A 148 10.49 -4.69 -18.29
CA THR A 148 11.39 -3.63 -18.77
C THR A 148 10.61 -2.32 -18.83
N PHE A 149 11.06 -1.26 -18.16
CA PHE A 149 10.38 0.04 -18.15
C PHE A 149 11.24 1.13 -18.80
N SER A 150 10.63 2.06 -19.54
CA SER A 150 11.33 3.26 -19.99
C SER A 150 11.74 4.15 -18.81
N LEU A 151 12.71 5.05 -19.02
CA LEU A 151 13.14 5.99 -17.99
C LEU A 151 11.97 6.85 -17.47
N ALA A 152 11.07 7.28 -18.35
CA ALA A 152 9.89 8.05 -17.97
C ALA A 152 8.96 7.24 -17.03
N ALA A 153 8.74 5.96 -17.35
CA ALA A 153 7.93 5.08 -16.51
C ALA A 153 8.59 4.78 -15.16
N GLN A 154 9.92 4.64 -15.13
CA GLN A 154 10.69 4.49 -13.89
C GLN A 154 10.58 5.73 -13.01
N LYS A 155 10.79 6.93 -13.58
CA LYS A 155 10.65 8.21 -12.89
C LYS A 155 9.24 8.37 -12.29
N PHE A 156 8.19 8.13 -13.08
CA PHE A 156 6.82 8.16 -12.59
C PHE A 156 6.59 7.19 -11.42
N ALA A 157 7.03 5.93 -11.57
CA ALA A 157 6.84 4.89 -10.58
C ALA A 157 7.51 5.22 -9.24
N ILE A 158 8.68 5.86 -9.27
CA ILE A 158 9.39 6.31 -8.07
C ILE A 158 8.71 7.56 -7.51
N ALA A 159 8.33 8.53 -8.35
CA ALA A 159 7.72 9.79 -7.92
C ALA A 159 6.40 9.60 -7.19
N ARG A 160 5.54 8.67 -7.62
CA ARG A 160 4.29 8.40 -6.89
C ARG A 160 4.56 7.95 -5.45
N ASP A 161 5.62 7.20 -5.20
CA ASP A 161 5.99 6.72 -3.87
C ASP A 161 6.63 7.83 -3.02
N VAL A 162 7.49 8.66 -3.63
CA VAL A 162 8.05 9.88 -2.98
C VAL A 162 6.93 10.84 -2.57
N VAL A 163 6.00 11.12 -3.49
CA VAL A 163 4.85 12.01 -3.26
C VAL A 163 3.87 11.41 -2.24
N TYR A 164 3.67 10.09 -2.24
CA TYR A 164 2.86 9.41 -1.24
C TYR A 164 3.40 9.70 0.17
N LEU A 165 4.71 9.57 0.37
CA LEU A 165 5.38 9.86 1.64
C LEU A 165 5.33 11.35 1.99
N GLN A 166 5.64 12.24 1.04
CA GLN A 166 5.65 13.69 1.23
C GLN A 166 4.29 14.23 1.67
N ASN A 167 3.19 13.64 1.20
CA ASN A 167 1.83 14.07 1.54
C ASN A 167 1.35 13.59 2.93
N GLY A 168 2.17 12.89 3.71
CA GLY A 168 1.75 12.33 5.00
C GLY A 168 0.74 11.19 4.87
N SER A 169 0.68 10.52 3.71
CA SER A 169 -0.25 9.42 3.44
C SER A 169 -0.16 8.26 4.43
N PRO A 170 1.04 7.87 4.94
CA PRO A 170 1.17 6.93 6.05
C PRO A 170 0.33 7.28 7.29
N ILE A 171 0.38 8.55 7.70
CA ILE A 171 -0.34 9.04 8.88
C ILE A 171 -1.84 9.08 8.60
N ALA A 172 -2.23 9.58 7.42
CA ALA A 172 -3.63 9.62 7.01
C ALA A 172 -4.27 8.22 7.03
N SER A 173 -3.54 7.20 6.58
CA SER A 173 -4.00 5.80 6.63
C SER A 173 -4.09 5.26 8.06
N ALA A 174 -3.09 5.54 8.90
CA ALA A 174 -3.04 5.06 10.29
C ALA A 174 -4.13 5.65 11.20
N VAL A 175 -4.71 6.81 10.86
CA VAL A 175 -5.79 7.44 11.65
C VAL A 175 -7.15 6.76 11.43
N VAL A 176 -7.33 6.00 10.34
CA VAL A 176 -8.65 5.46 9.98
C VAL A 176 -9.16 4.47 11.03
N ALA A 177 -8.34 3.51 11.45
CA ALA A 177 -8.70 2.51 12.45
C ALA A 177 -9.10 3.12 13.81
N PRO A 178 -8.30 4.00 14.45
CA PRO A 178 -8.67 4.63 15.71
C PRO A 178 -9.89 5.55 15.59
N ALA A 179 -10.05 6.27 14.46
CA ALA A 179 -11.22 7.11 14.23
C ALA A 179 -12.51 6.27 14.15
N CYS A 180 -12.48 5.16 13.40
CA CYS A 180 -13.62 4.25 13.29
C CYS A 180 -13.94 3.56 14.62
N LEU A 181 -12.92 3.17 15.40
CA LEU A 181 -13.11 2.58 16.73
C LEU A 181 -13.79 3.57 17.68
N ALA A 182 -13.29 4.82 17.74
CA ALA A 182 -13.87 5.88 18.55
C ALA A 182 -15.31 6.18 18.14
N GLY A 183 -15.55 6.35 16.83
CA GLY A 183 -16.89 6.55 16.27
C GLY A 183 -17.85 5.42 16.67
N THR A 184 -17.44 4.17 16.49
CA THR A 184 -18.22 2.98 16.87
C THR A 184 -18.58 2.99 18.36
N PHE A 185 -17.65 3.34 19.23
CA PHE A 185 -17.89 3.42 20.67
C PHE A 185 -18.94 4.48 21.02
N PHE A 186 -18.79 5.70 20.48
CA PHE A 186 -19.72 6.80 20.77
C PHE A 186 -21.09 6.57 20.16
N CYS A 187 -21.17 6.11 18.90
CA CYS A 187 -22.42 5.72 18.26
C CYS A 187 -23.13 4.61 19.05
N GLY A 188 -22.40 3.58 19.48
CA GLY A 188 -22.97 2.52 20.31
C GLY A 188 -23.56 3.04 21.62
N LYS A 189 -22.87 3.97 22.29
CA LYS A 189 -23.42 4.63 23.49
C LYS A 189 -24.67 5.44 23.18
N GLY A 190 -24.66 6.24 22.11
CA GLY A 190 -25.79 7.06 21.68
C GLY A 190 -27.02 6.22 21.35
N ILE A 191 -26.87 5.19 20.52
CA ILE A 191 -27.96 4.28 20.13
C ILE A 191 -28.59 3.61 21.35
N LYS A 192 -27.78 3.12 22.30
CA LYS A 192 -28.31 2.51 23.53
C LYS A 192 -29.06 3.52 24.42
N LEU A 193 -28.63 4.78 24.45
CA LEU A 193 -29.32 5.83 25.18
C LEU A 193 -30.66 6.15 24.53
N LEU A 194 -30.67 6.34 23.20
CA LEU A 194 -31.88 6.64 22.42
C LEU A 194 -32.93 5.52 22.51
N LEU A 195 -32.51 4.26 22.50
CA LEU A 195 -33.41 3.11 22.59
C LEU A 195 -33.78 2.72 24.04
N GLY A 196 -33.34 3.48 25.06
CA GLY A 196 -33.57 3.13 26.46
C GLY A 196 -32.89 1.84 26.94
N LEU A 197 -31.95 1.30 26.15
CA LEU A 197 -31.27 0.02 26.40
C LEU A 197 -30.12 0.13 27.41
N SER A 198 -29.85 1.33 27.92
CA SER A 198 -28.82 1.59 28.93
C SER A 198 -29.06 0.81 30.24
N SER A 199 -30.33 0.65 30.63
CA SER A 199 -30.76 -0.10 31.82
C SER A 199 -31.63 -1.32 31.49
N GLY A 200 -31.75 -1.66 30.20
CA GLY A 200 -32.65 -2.72 29.70
C GLY A 200 -32.08 -4.14 29.79
N HIS A 201 -32.89 -5.10 29.30
CA HIS A 201 -32.57 -6.54 29.30
C HIS A 201 -31.20 -6.84 28.66
N ALA A 202 -30.43 -7.71 29.33
CA ALA A 202 -29.04 -8.00 28.97
C ALA A 202 -28.87 -8.52 27.53
N ILE A 203 -29.82 -9.31 27.04
CA ILE A 203 -29.82 -9.89 25.68
C ILE A 203 -29.91 -8.79 24.64
N LEU A 204 -30.89 -7.89 24.77
CA LEU A 204 -31.12 -6.81 23.81
C LEU A 204 -29.93 -5.83 23.77
N ARG A 205 -29.32 -5.56 24.93
CA ARG A 205 -28.08 -4.79 25.02
C ARG A 205 -26.91 -5.50 24.32
N SER A 206 -26.81 -6.82 24.44
CA SER A 206 -25.78 -7.62 23.76
C SER A 206 -25.95 -7.56 22.25
N LEU A 207 -27.18 -7.79 21.76
CA LEU A 207 -27.51 -7.72 20.34
C LEU A 207 -27.21 -6.33 19.76
N CYS A 208 -27.61 -5.27 20.45
CA CYS A 208 -27.30 -3.90 20.04
C CYS A 208 -25.79 -3.63 19.95
N ASN A 209 -24.98 -4.13 20.91
CA ASN A 209 -23.52 -3.99 20.84
C ASN A 209 -22.94 -4.77 19.65
N LEU A 210 -23.44 -5.98 19.37
CA LEU A 210 -22.97 -6.79 18.26
C LEU A 210 -23.27 -6.11 16.91
N LEU A 211 -24.48 -5.60 16.74
CA LEU A 211 -24.87 -4.86 15.54
C LEU A 211 -24.04 -3.58 15.38
N THR A 212 -23.83 -2.83 16.46
CA THR A 212 -22.97 -1.64 16.43
C THR A 212 -21.54 -2.01 16.06
N ALA A 213 -20.98 -3.08 16.63
CA ALA A 213 -19.63 -3.53 16.33
C ALA A 213 -19.48 -3.97 14.86
N ALA A 214 -20.47 -4.71 14.33
CA ALA A 214 -20.51 -5.09 12.93
C ALA A 214 -20.59 -3.86 12.00
N GLY A 215 -21.46 -2.90 12.32
CA GLY A 215 -21.56 -1.63 11.59
C GLY A 215 -20.27 -0.81 11.64
N GLY A 216 -19.62 -0.77 12.81
CA GLY A 216 -18.33 -0.14 13.00
C GLY A 216 -17.21 -0.76 12.17
N LEU A 217 -17.17 -2.09 12.10
CA LEU A 217 -16.22 -2.84 11.28
C LEU A 217 -16.44 -2.57 9.78
N MET A 218 -17.70 -2.52 9.33
CA MET A 218 -18.02 -2.15 7.95
C MET A 218 -17.62 -0.71 7.64
N CYS A 219 -17.89 0.22 8.56
CA CYS A 219 -17.46 1.61 8.44
C CYS A 219 -15.93 1.73 8.32
N TYR A 220 -15.19 0.93 9.10
CA TYR A 220 -13.73 0.84 8.98
C TYR A 220 -13.29 0.38 7.59
N TYR A 221 -13.85 -0.71 7.06
CA TYR A 221 -13.46 -1.20 5.74
C TYR A 221 -13.74 -0.19 4.63
N VAL A 222 -14.95 0.41 4.62
CA VAL A 222 -15.32 1.42 3.61
C VAL A 222 -14.42 2.65 3.73
N SER A 223 -14.20 3.15 4.95
CA SER A 223 -13.37 4.34 5.18
C SER A 223 -11.91 4.08 4.80
N TYR A 224 -11.37 2.91 5.15
CA TYR A 224 -9.99 2.56 4.83
C TYR A 224 -9.78 2.43 3.33
N ASP A 225 -10.68 1.74 2.64
CA ASP A 225 -10.59 1.54 1.19
C ASP A 225 -10.79 2.90 0.46
N ALA A 226 -11.69 3.77 0.94
CA ALA A 226 -11.86 5.12 0.39
C ALA A 226 -10.64 6.03 0.61
N VAL A 227 -10.03 5.98 1.79
CA VAL A 227 -8.79 6.72 2.09
C VAL A 227 -7.64 6.20 1.24
N THR A 228 -7.46 4.88 1.15
CA THR A 228 -6.44 4.26 0.29
C THR A 228 -6.60 4.70 -1.16
N TYR A 229 -7.83 4.62 -1.67
CA TYR A 229 -8.19 5.10 -3.00
C TYR A 229 -7.82 6.56 -3.23
N HIS A 230 -8.18 7.43 -2.29
CA HIS A 230 -7.89 8.86 -2.38
C HIS A 230 -6.38 9.13 -2.38
N LEU A 231 -5.63 8.47 -1.50
CA LEU A 231 -4.19 8.65 -1.37
C LEU A 231 -3.43 8.13 -2.59
N ASP A 232 -3.81 6.97 -3.12
CA ASP A 232 -3.29 6.41 -4.37
C ASP A 232 -3.49 7.38 -5.54
N CYS A 233 -4.72 7.84 -5.75
CA CYS A 233 -5.05 8.74 -6.85
C CYS A 233 -4.37 10.11 -6.70
N LYS A 234 -4.25 10.61 -5.46
CA LYS A 234 -3.56 11.88 -5.18
C LYS A 234 -2.07 11.77 -5.47
N ALA A 235 -1.43 10.66 -5.10
CA ALA A 235 -0.03 10.41 -5.39
C ALA A 235 0.22 10.29 -6.90
N ASP A 236 -0.58 9.51 -7.61
CA ASP A 236 -0.47 9.37 -9.06
C ASP A 236 -0.69 10.67 -9.79
N ARG A 237 -1.74 11.43 -9.40
CA ARG A 237 -2.04 12.72 -10.02
C ARG A 237 -0.85 13.66 -9.89
N LYS A 238 -0.34 13.82 -8.67
CA LYS A 238 0.80 14.70 -8.41
C LYS A 238 2.05 14.26 -9.15
N ALA A 239 2.35 12.95 -9.19
CA ALA A 239 3.48 12.42 -9.94
C ALA A 239 3.32 12.65 -11.45
N ALA A 240 2.13 12.42 -12.02
CA ALA A 240 1.86 12.68 -13.43
C ALA A 240 1.94 14.16 -13.79
N THR A 241 1.52 15.07 -12.89
CA THR A 241 1.55 16.51 -13.14
C THR A 241 2.94 17.14 -13.03
N VAL A 242 3.98 16.39 -12.63
CA VAL A 242 5.37 16.88 -12.60
C VAL A 242 5.80 17.37 -13.99
N SER A 243 5.57 16.55 -15.02
CA SER A 243 5.79 16.93 -16.41
C SER A 243 5.03 16.02 -17.37
N LYS A 244 5.00 16.39 -18.65
CA LYS A 244 4.41 15.56 -19.71
C LYS A 244 5.10 14.19 -19.82
N GLU A 245 6.41 14.13 -19.60
CA GLU A 245 7.20 12.91 -19.60
C GLU A 245 6.78 11.99 -18.45
N TYR A 246 6.54 12.54 -17.25
CA TYR A 246 6.02 11.77 -16.11
C TYR A 246 4.62 11.22 -16.39
N ALA A 247 3.71 12.03 -16.96
CA ALA A 247 2.39 11.55 -17.34
C ALA A 247 2.46 10.42 -18.38
N ARG A 248 3.28 10.56 -19.43
CA ARG A 248 3.52 9.51 -20.43
C ARG A 248 4.11 8.25 -19.81
N GLY A 249 5.08 8.42 -18.92
CA GLY A 249 5.68 7.35 -18.13
C GLY A 249 4.67 6.62 -17.27
N GLY A 250 3.73 7.33 -16.66
CA GLY A 250 2.69 6.71 -15.83
C GLY A 250 1.68 5.88 -16.61
N VAL A 251 1.33 6.28 -17.84
CA VAL A 251 0.52 5.44 -18.74
C VAL A 251 1.25 4.14 -19.05
N GLU A 252 2.51 4.21 -19.49
CA GLU A 252 3.33 3.02 -19.77
C GLU A 252 3.47 2.13 -18.54
N PHE A 253 3.74 2.72 -17.37
CA PHE A 253 3.92 2.00 -16.12
C PHE A 253 2.69 1.15 -15.78
N TYR A 254 1.49 1.75 -15.84
CA TYR A 254 0.27 1.00 -15.54
C TYR A 254 -0.09 -0.03 -16.61
N ASP A 255 0.12 0.28 -17.90
CA ASP A 255 -0.09 -0.71 -18.97
C ASP A 255 0.83 -1.93 -18.81
N LYS A 256 2.09 -1.71 -18.43
CA LYS A 256 3.05 -2.78 -18.15
C LYS A 256 2.68 -3.58 -16.90
N ILE A 257 2.20 -2.94 -15.83
CA ILE A 257 1.66 -3.66 -14.66
C ILE A 257 0.48 -4.55 -15.05
N LEU A 258 -0.48 -4.00 -15.81
CA LEU A 258 -1.65 -4.74 -16.26
C LEU A 258 -1.26 -5.90 -17.19
N SER A 259 -0.29 -5.69 -18.08
CA SER A 259 0.28 -6.74 -18.94
C SER A 259 0.94 -7.85 -18.12
N ARG A 260 1.87 -7.50 -17.22
CA ARG A 260 2.54 -8.42 -16.31
C ARG A 260 1.53 -9.26 -15.53
N ASN A 261 0.53 -8.63 -14.94
CA ASN A 261 -0.49 -9.32 -14.15
C ASN A 261 -1.32 -10.30 -15.00
N ARG A 262 -1.64 -9.97 -16.27
CA ARG A 262 -2.31 -10.90 -17.20
C ARG A 262 -1.43 -12.10 -17.55
N ILE A 263 -0.13 -11.88 -17.74
CA ILE A 263 0.84 -12.95 -18.04
C ILE A 263 0.99 -13.87 -16.82
N LEU A 264 1.19 -13.30 -15.62
CA LEU A 264 1.26 -14.05 -14.36
C LEU A 264 -0.05 -14.81 -14.09
N ARG A 265 -1.20 -14.25 -14.46
CA ARG A 265 -2.48 -14.95 -14.38
C ARG A 265 -2.47 -16.27 -15.16
N GLY A 266 -1.87 -16.27 -16.36
CA GLY A 266 -1.71 -17.46 -17.19
C GLY A 266 -0.68 -18.43 -16.62
N LEU A 267 0.53 -17.93 -16.34
CA LEU A 267 1.67 -18.72 -15.83
C LEU A 267 1.34 -19.44 -14.51
N MET A 268 0.59 -18.80 -13.62
CA MET A 268 0.19 -19.37 -12.33
C MET A 268 -1.02 -20.31 -12.42
N GLY A 269 -1.68 -20.43 -13.58
CA GLY A 269 -2.88 -21.26 -13.75
C GLY A 269 -3.99 -20.89 -12.78
N LYS A 270 -4.59 -21.88 -12.10
CA LYS A 270 -5.72 -21.68 -11.17
C LYS A 270 -5.42 -20.67 -10.04
N GLN A 271 -4.18 -20.59 -9.57
CA GLN A 271 -3.80 -19.63 -8.53
C GLN A 271 -3.77 -18.20 -9.09
N GLY A 272 -3.25 -18.04 -10.31
CA GLY A 272 -3.26 -16.77 -11.03
C GLY A 272 -4.68 -16.25 -11.24
N MET A 273 -5.61 -17.13 -11.62
CA MET A 273 -7.03 -16.76 -11.82
C MET A 273 -7.72 -16.25 -10.55
N LYS A 274 -7.25 -16.66 -9.36
CA LYS A 274 -7.77 -16.17 -8.07
C LYS A 274 -7.15 -14.83 -7.68
N MET A 275 -5.95 -14.51 -8.18
CA MET A 275 -5.20 -13.31 -7.82
C MET A 275 -5.42 -12.16 -8.80
N TYR A 276 -5.53 -12.45 -10.09
CA TYR A 276 -5.59 -11.47 -11.17
C TYR A 276 -6.87 -11.61 -11.99
N ALA A 277 -7.57 -10.49 -12.16
CA ALA A 277 -8.68 -10.36 -13.09
C ALA A 277 -8.19 -10.48 -14.53
N PRO A 278 -9.05 -10.86 -15.50
CA PRO A 278 -8.70 -10.87 -16.92
C PRO A 278 -8.17 -9.53 -17.44
N SER A 279 -8.59 -8.42 -16.83
CA SER A 279 -8.08 -7.07 -17.15
C SER A 279 -6.65 -6.80 -16.67
N GLY A 280 -6.10 -7.62 -15.78
CA GLY A 280 -4.81 -7.39 -15.10
C GLY A 280 -4.94 -6.68 -13.74
N ASN A 281 -6.14 -6.30 -13.31
CA ASN A 281 -6.38 -5.83 -11.95
C ASN A 281 -6.20 -6.95 -10.93
N LEU A 282 -5.94 -6.59 -9.68
CA LEU A 282 -5.94 -7.54 -8.57
C LEU A 282 -7.39 -7.89 -8.21
N PHE A 283 -7.68 -9.17 -7.99
CA PHE A 283 -8.94 -9.58 -7.40
C PHE A 283 -8.98 -9.24 -5.90
N PRO A 284 -10.17 -8.91 -5.36
CA PRO A 284 -10.38 -8.79 -3.92
C PRO A 284 -9.91 -10.06 -3.21
N ARG A 285 -8.96 -9.94 -2.26
CA ARG A 285 -8.51 -11.07 -1.42
C ARG A 285 -9.63 -11.62 -0.54
N TYR A 286 -10.70 -10.84 -0.34
CA TYR A 286 -11.91 -11.19 0.40
C TYR A 286 -13.14 -10.83 -0.44
N TRP A 287 -14.23 -11.61 -0.31
CA TRP A 287 -15.46 -11.49 -1.12
C TRP A 287 -16.09 -10.09 -1.20
N PHE A 288 -15.76 -9.18 -0.28
CA PHE A 288 -16.38 -7.86 -0.14
C PHE A 288 -15.38 -6.69 0.00
N ARG A 289 -14.07 -6.90 -0.13
CA ARG A 289 -13.06 -5.85 0.13
C ARG A 289 -12.08 -5.62 -1.01
N ILE A 290 -12.16 -4.47 -1.64
CA ILE A 290 -11.19 -4.00 -2.64
C ILE A 290 -10.06 -3.30 -1.88
N LYS A 291 -9.07 -4.09 -1.43
CA LYS A 291 -7.92 -3.55 -0.67
C LYS A 291 -7.05 -2.59 -1.51
N TYR A 292 -7.14 -2.65 -2.84
CA TYR A 292 -6.25 -1.93 -3.76
C TYR A 292 -7.04 -1.17 -4.80
N THR A 293 -6.66 0.09 -5.05
CA THR A 293 -7.20 0.87 -6.15
C THR A 293 -6.96 0.15 -7.48
N PRO A 294 -7.99 -0.12 -8.30
CA PRO A 294 -7.81 -0.81 -9.57
C PRO A 294 -6.80 -0.10 -10.48
N TYR A 295 -5.80 -0.84 -10.96
CA TYR A 295 -4.76 -0.30 -11.85
C TYR A 295 -5.31 0.28 -13.14
N THR A 296 -6.39 -0.29 -13.68
CA THR A 296 -7.11 0.30 -14.83
C THR A 296 -7.59 1.72 -14.54
N TYR A 297 -8.14 1.95 -13.35
CA TYR A 297 -8.63 3.27 -12.97
C TYR A 297 -7.48 4.27 -12.79
N ARG A 298 -6.40 3.82 -12.13
CA ARG A 298 -5.17 4.62 -11.95
C ARG A 298 -4.54 5.01 -13.30
N ARG A 299 -4.51 4.08 -14.25
CA ARG A 299 -4.07 4.36 -15.62
C ARG A 299 -4.95 5.41 -16.28
N ASP A 300 -6.27 5.24 -16.25
CA ASP A 300 -7.20 6.14 -16.94
C ASP A 300 -7.13 7.56 -16.35
N LEU A 301 -6.91 7.68 -15.03
CA LEU A 301 -6.60 8.96 -14.37
C LEU A 301 -5.36 9.63 -14.98
N VAL A 302 -4.26 8.88 -15.16
CA VAL A 302 -3.01 9.41 -15.73
C VAL A 302 -3.17 9.73 -17.22
N VAL A 303 -3.94 8.94 -17.97
CA VAL A 303 -4.27 9.21 -19.38
C VAL A 303 -4.99 10.55 -19.52
N ASN A 304 -5.97 10.84 -18.66
CA ASN A 304 -6.69 12.11 -18.69
C ASN A 304 -5.75 13.29 -18.40
N ILE A 305 -4.85 13.16 -17.42
CA ILE A 305 -3.84 14.19 -17.12
C ILE A 305 -2.91 14.41 -18.32
N LEU A 306 -2.47 13.33 -18.96
CA LEU A 306 -1.62 13.42 -20.16
C LEU A 306 -2.33 14.17 -21.30
N GLN A 307 -3.63 13.94 -21.48
CA GLN A 307 -4.44 14.65 -22.48
C GLN A 307 -4.60 16.13 -22.13
N GLU A 308 -4.83 16.46 -20.86
CA GLU A 308 -4.91 17.85 -20.38
C GLU A 308 -3.58 18.60 -20.59
N LEU A 309 -2.43 17.94 -20.40
CA LEU A 309 -1.10 18.51 -20.67
C LEU A 309 -0.75 18.60 -22.17
N GLN A 310 -1.58 18.04 -23.05
CA GLN A 310 -1.42 18.10 -24.50
C GLN A 310 -2.31 19.17 -25.16
N ALA A 311 -3.36 19.62 -24.46
CA ALA A 311 -4.24 20.69 -24.88
C ALA A 311 -3.59 22.07 -24.66
#